data_AF-A0A8T6VLY5-F1
#
_entry.id   AF-A0A8T6VLY5-F1
#
_cell.length_a   1.000
_cell.length_b   1.000
_cell.length_c   1.000
_cell.angle_alpha   90.00
_cell.angle_beta   90.00
_cell.angle_gamma   90.00
#
_symmetry.space_group_name_H-M   'P 1'
#
loop_
_entity.id
_entity.type
_entity.pdbx_description
1 polymer ?
#
loop_
_entity_poly.entity_id
_entity_poly.type
_entity_poly.pdbx_seq_one_letter_code
_entity_poly.pdbx_strand_id
1 'polypeptide(L)' 'MWDKSKGRFLIHNPWSELQGDSKEFKEMSEKLQEYENRIAKFISKQTGLDADATKSLMDRDEYLDNN' A
#
# COMPACT_ATOMS: atom_id res chain seq x y z
N MET A 1 4.46 -29.23 2.79
CA MET A 1 5.36 -28.25 3.42
C MET A 1 5.33 -26.98 2.60
N TRP A 2 5.23 -25.80 3.21
CA TRP A 2 5.26 -24.51 2.49
C TRP A 2 6.68 -24.24 1.95
N ASP A 3 6.79 -23.99 0.66
CA ASP A 3 8.05 -23.66 -0.02
C ASP A 3 8.17 -22.14 -0.14
N LYS A 4 9.04 -21.55 0.70
CA LYS A 4 9.24 -20.10 0.75
C LYS A 4 9.83 -19.54 -0.55
N SER A 5 10.48 -20.36 -1.38
CA SER A 5 11.08 -19.92 -2.64
C SER A 5 10.05 -19.64 -3.75
N LYS A 6 8.79 -20.08 -3.56
CA LYS A 6 7.70 -19.90 -4.53
C LYS A 6 6.75 -18.74 -4.20
N GLY A 7 7.03 -18.01 -3.12
CA GLY A 7 6.23 -16.85 -2.72
C GLY A 7 6.54 -15.62 -3.57
N ARG A 8 5.52 -14.79 -3.80
CA ARG A 8 5.66 -13.46 -4.42
C ARG A 8 5.18 -12.40 -3.44
N PHE A 9 5.82 -11.23 -3.48
CA PHE A 9 5.37 -10.07 -2.73
C PHE A 9 4.44 -9.23 -3.61
N LEU A 10 3.37 -8.72 -3.03
CA LEU A 10 2.47 -7.76 -3.65
C LEU A 10 2.54 -6.48 -2.82
N ILE A 11 2.66 -5.34 -3.48
CA ILE A 11 2.52 -4.02 -2.89
C ILE A 11 1.33 -3.33 -3.54
N HIS A 12 0.47 -2.72 -2.72
CA HIS A 12 -0.70 -1.98 -3.18
C HIS A 12 -1.17 -0.97 -2.12
N ASN A 13 -2.01 -0.02 -2.51
CA ASN A 13 -2.63 0.94 -1.62
C ASN A 13 -3.61 0.24 -0.65
N PRO A 14 -3.72 0.72 0.60
CA PRO A 14 -4.78 0.25 1.47
C PRO A 14 -6.14 0.61 0.85
N TRP A 15 -7.09 -0.31 0.95
CA TRP A 15 -8.47 -0.07 0.55
C TRP A 15 -9.43 -0.50 1.66
N SER A 16 -10.63 0.04 1.62
CA SER A 16 -11.71 -0.28 2.55
C SER A 16 -13.04 -0.16 1.83
N GLU A 17 -14.05 -0.84 2.37
CA GLU A 17 -15.45 -0.62 2.02
C GLU A 17 -16.11 0.18 3.14
N LEU A 18 -17.04 1.06 2.77
CA LEU A 18 -17.83 1.86 3.71
C LEU A 18 -19.27 1.94 3.22
N GLN A 19 -20.22 1.85 4.15
CA GLN A 19 -21.60 2.24 3.96
C GLN A 19 -21.90 3.35 4.97
N GLY A 20 -22.41 4.49 4.49
CA GLY A 20 -22.58 5.68 5.32
C GLY A 20 -22.95 6.90 4.50
N ASP A 21 -22.87 8.07 5.11
CA ASP A 21 -23.15 9.35 4.46
C ASP A 21 -21.89 10.06 3.92
N SER A 22 -22.07 11.17 3.20
CA SER A 22 -20.98 11.91 2.57
C SER A 22 -19.90 12.38 3.56
N LYS A 23 -20.24 12.62 4.82
CA LYS A 23 -19.27 13.03 5.85
C LYS A 23 -18.37 11.85 6.19
N GLU A 24 -18.96 10.68 6.41
CA GLU A 24 -18.21 9.46 6.72
C GLU A 24 -17.29 9.05 5.55
N PHE A 25 -17.77 9.17 4.30
CA PHE A 25 -16.94 8.94 3.11
C PHE A 25 -15.74 9.88 3.04
N LYS A 26 -15.92 11.17 3.39
CA LYS A 26 -14.82 12.14 3.43
C LYS A 26 -13.80 11.76 4.51
N GLU A 27 -14.25 11.47 5.71
CA GLU A 27 -13.36 11.07 6.82
C GLU A 27 -12.59 9.77 6.51
N MET A 28 -13.23 8.81 5.83
CA MET A 28 -12.56 7.58 5.40
C MET A 28 -11.51 7.84 4.33
N SER A 29 -11.79 8.71 3.36
CA SER A 29 -10.82 9.11 2.34
C SER A 29 -9.58 9.76 2.96
N GLU A 30 -9.78 10.68 3.90
CA GLU A 30 -8.67 11.34 4.62
C GLU A 30 -7.83 10.33 5.43
N LYS A 31 -8.47 9.35 6.07
CA LYS A 31 -7.77 8.27 6.79
C LYS A 31 -6.98 7.35 5.86
N LEU A 32 -7.54 6.96 4.72
CA LEU A 32 -6.84 6.13 3.74
C LEU A 32 -5.58 6.84 3.23
N GLN A 33 -5.66 8.14 2.92
CA GLN A 33 -4.50 8.93 2.54
C GLN A 33 -3.44 9.02 3.64
N GLU A 34 -3.83 9.09 4.91
CA GLU A 34 -2.88 9.02 6.03
C GLU A 34 -2.16 7.66 6.05
N TYR A 35 -2.91 6.57 5.87
CA TYR A 35 -2.35 5.22 5.84
C TYR A 35 -1.43 4.98 4.65
N GLU A 36 -1.80 5.42 3.45
CA GLU A 36 -0.95 5.41 2.26
C GLU A 36 0.41 6.05 2.55
N ASN A 37 0.39 7.27 3.10
CA ASN A 37 1.62 8.00 3.44
C ASN A 37 2.46 7.29 4.51
N ARG A 38 1.82 6.70 5.52
CA ARG A 38 2.51 5.98 6.60
C ARG A 38 3.13 4.68 6.11
N ILE A 39 2.43 3.93 5.28
CA ILE A 39 2.90 2.68 4.68
C ILE A 39 4.06 3.00 3.72
N ALA A 40 3.92 4.00 2.85
CA ALA A 40 4.99 4.42 1.94
C ALA A 40 6.28 4.80 2.69
N LYS A 41 6.17 5.58 3.78
CA LYS A 41 7.32 5.92 4.64
C LYS A 41 7.96 4.69 5.29
N PHE A 42 7.14 3.73 5.74
CA PHE A 42 7.65 2.50 6.32
C PHE A 42 8.43 1.67 5.29
N ILE A 43 7.85 1.44 4.11
CA ILE A 43 8.48 0.66 3.04
C ILE A 43 9.74 1.35 2.53
N SER A 44 9.69 2.66 2.29
CA SER A 44 10.85 3.49 1.93
C SER A 44 11.98 3.32 2.96
N LYS A 45 11.68 3.39 4.26
CA LYS A 45 12.67 3.19 5.33
C LYS A 45 13.29 1.78 5.32
N GLN A 46 12.52 0.74 5.00
CA GLN A 46 13.03 -0.64 4.99
C GLN A 46 13.83 -0.98 3.71
N THR A 47 13.50 -0.35 2.59
CA THR A 47 14.03 -0.69 1.28
C THR A 47 15.10 0.28 0.78
N GLY A 48 15.13 1.50 1.33
CA GLY A 48 15.95 2.60 0.81
C GLY A 48 15.36 3.26 -0.44
N LEU A 49 14.18 2.85 -0.89
CA LEU A 49 13.47 3.51 -1.99
C LEU A 49 13.02 4.91 -1.60
N ASP A 50 12.94 5.79 -2.58
CA ASP A 50 12.30 7.09 -2.40
C ASP A 50 10.80 6.93 -2.06
N ALA A 51 10.27 7.86 -1.26
CA ALA A 51 8.90 7.78 -0.78
C ALA A 51 7.87 7.95 -1.90
N ASP A 52 8.14 8.79 -2.90
CA ASP A 52 7.23 9.01 -4.04
C ASP A 52 7.31 7.85 -5.04
N ALA A 53 8.50 7.28 -5.23
CA ALA A 53 8.66 6.01 -5.94
C ALA A 53 7.87 4.88 -5.25
N THR A 54 7.92 4.80 -3.92
CA THR A 54 7.17 3.81 -3.13
C THR A 54 5.65 3.98 -3.29
N LYS A 55 5.15 5.22 -3.23
CA LYS A 55 3.73 5.51 -3.49
C LYS A 55 3.30 5.10 -4.90
N SER A 56 4.15 5.36 -5.89
CA SER A 56 3.89 4.98 -7.28
C SER A 56 3.79 3.46 -7.45
N LEU A 57 4.55 2.68 -6.67
CA LEU A 57 4.45 1.22 -6.64
C LEU A 57 3.18 0.74 -5.94
N MET A 58 2.72 1.43 -4.88
CA MET A 58 1.49 1.07 -4.17
C MET A 58 0.23 1.41 -4.99
N ASP A 59 0.27 2.41 -5.86
CA ASP A 59 -0.89 2.80 -6.69
C ASP A 59 -1.31 1.72 -7.70
N ARG A 60 -0.40 0.79 -7.98
CA ARG A 60 -0.65 -0.37 -8.83
C ARG A 60 -0.64 -1.60 -7.94
N ASP A 61 -1.52 -2.56 -8.20
CA ASP A 61 -1.35 -3.91 -7.65
C ASP A 61 -0.11 -4.55 -8.29
N GLU A 62 1.06 -4.26 -7.73
CA GLU A 62 2.36 -4.61 -8.32
C GLU A 62 2.97 -5.80 -7.61
N TYR A 63 3.16 -6.90 -8.35
CA TYR A 63 3.92 -8.04 -7.86
C TYR A 63 5.42 -7.74 -7.99
N LEU A 64 6.13 -7.80 -6.87
CA LEU A 64 7.58 -7.70 -6.86
C LEU A 64 8.17 -9.08 -7.18
N ASP A 65 8.70 -9.20 -8.39
CA ASP A 65 9.43 -10.38 -8.84
C ASP A 65 10.94 -10.15 -8.78
N ASN A 66 11.71 -11.19 -8.45
CA ASN A 66 13.18 -11.15 -8.32
C ASN A 66 13.92 -11.36 -9.65
N ASN A 67 13.35 -10.94 -10.79
CA ASN A 67 13.98 -11.17 -12.11
C ASN A 67 15.32 -10.44 -12.24
#